data_AF-A0A530QS76-F1
#
_entry.id   AF-A0A530QS76-F1
#
_cell.length_a   1.000
_cell.length_b   1.000
_cell.length_c   1.000
_cell.angle_alpha   90.00
_cell.angle_beta   90.00
_cell.angle_gamma   90.00
#
_symmetry.space_group_name_H-M   'P 1'
#
loop_
_entity.id
_entity.type
_entity.pdbx_description
1 polymer ?
#
loop_
_entity_poly.entity_id
_entity_poly.type
_entity_poly.pdbx_seq_one_letter_code
_entity_poly.pdbx_strand_id
1 'polypeptide(L)'
;DDRRQLRPLRQRLADRLDGMRRAVESIKAQPEMASIRTINLAVLAGEIRKLAIAIHTEAASTQSDTIADWAARLEATCEAHVHDAHSDDNAVEALRAKLLSLRERTRRFAFEMDFSFLMRKERKLLSIGYRVEEHQLDESCYDLLASEARLTSLFAIAKGDLPTEHWFHLGRPIVEIGFKGALMSWSGSMFEYLMPPLVMKEAQGSILNQTSKLIIRRQIQYGRSKNVPWGISEAAYNARDRELTYQYTNFGVPGLGLKRGLGQNTVIAPYATVLAAQFTPRESVQN
;
A
#
# COMPACT_ATOMS: atom_id res chain seq x y z
N ASP A 1 9.79 34.55 -13.80
CA ASP A 1 10.73 35.19 -12.87
C ASP A 1 12.18 34.86 -13.17
N ASP A 2 12.81 35.72 -13.96
CA ASP A 2 14.24 35.65 -14.29
C ASP A 2 14.95 36.88 -13.71
N ARG A 3 14.99 36.96 -12.38
CA ARG A 3 15.77 37.99 -11.68
C ARG A 3 17.25 37.74 -11.94
N ARG A 4 18.01 38.77 -12.30
CA ARG A 4 19.46 38.71 -12.61
C ARG A 4 20.29 38.02 -11.51
N GLN A 5 19.81 38.06 -10.26
CA GLN A 5 20.43 37.42 -9.09
C GLN A 5 20.15 35.90 -8.98
N LEU A 6 19.06 35.39 -9.56
CA LEU A 6 18.70 33.95 -9.48
C LEU A 6 19.46 33.09 -10.48
N ARG A 7 19.84 33.64 -11.63
CA ARG A 7 20.55 32.92 -12.71
C ARG A 7 21.85 32.23 -12.24
N PRO A 8 22.77 32.89 -11.50
CA PRO A 8 23.97 32.22 -10.99
C PRO A 8 23.65 31.14 -9.95
N LEU A 9 22.62 31.32 -9.12
CA LEU A 9 22.21 30.31 -8.13
C LEU A 9 21.65 29.06 -8.80
N ARG A 10 20.80 29.24 -9.82
CA ARG A 10 20.25 28.12 -10.61
C ARG A 10 21.33 27.35 -11.35
N GLN A 11 22.31 28.04 -11.94
CA GLN A 11 23.44 27.38 -12.61
C GLN A 11 24.25 26.55 -11.60
N ARG A 12 24.62 27.12 -10.46
CA ARG A 12 25.34 26.38 -9.41
C ARG A 12 24.56 25.17 -8.90
N LEU A 13 23.24 25.31 -8.74
CA LEU A 13 22.38 24.19 -8.34
C LEU A 13 22.39 23.08 -9.40
N ALA A 14 22.27 23.42 -10.68
CA ALA A 14 22.35 22.46 -11.77
C ALA A 14 23.71 21.73 -11.80
N ASP A 15 24.81 22.46 -11.70
CA ASP A 15 26.16 21.88 -11.68
C ASP A 15 26.35 20.91 -10.49
N ARG A 16 25.75 21.24 -9.34
CA ARG A 16 25.76 20.36 -8.16
C ARG A 16 24.89 19.13 -8.32
N LEU A 17 23.73 19.24 -8.96
CA LEU A 17 22.88 18.10 -9.28
C LEU A 17 23.58 17.14 -10.27
N ASP A 18 24.31 17.66 -11.25
CA ASP A 18 25.12 16.85 -12.17
C ASP A 18 26.31 16.19 -11.47
N GLY A 19 26.94 16.90 -10.53
CA GLY A 19 27.96 16.35 -9.64
C GLY A 19 27.42 15.18 -8.79
N MET A 20 26.26 15.40 -8.15
CA MET A 20 25.56 14.38 -7.37
C MET A 20 25.21 13.15 -8.22
N ARG A 21 24.66 13.34 -9.42
CA ARG A 21 24.33 12.24 -10.33
C ARG A 21 25.56 11.40 -10.70
N ARG A 22 26.69 12.05 -11.02
CA ARG A 22 27.95 11.35 -11.31
C ARG A 22 28.49 10.59 -10.10
N ALA A 23 28.40 11.18 -8.90
CA ALA A 23 28.83 10.53 -7.67
C ALA A 23 27.99 9.27 -7.38
N VAL A 24 26.67 9.34 -7.55
CA VAL A 24 25.76 8.19 -7.40
C VAL A 24 26.06 7.09 -8.42
N GLU A 25 26.24 7.44 -9.71
CA GLU A 25 26.59 6.44 -10.74
C GLU A 25 27.96 5.80 -10.49
N SER A 26 28.94 6.56 -10.00
CA SER A 26 30.24 6.03 -9.61
C SER A 26 30.15 5.03 -8.45
N ILE A 27 29.30 5.28 -7.46
CA ILE A 27 29.06 4.35 -6.34
C ILE A 27 28.35 3.08 -6.83
N LYS A 28 27.35 3.21 -7.72
CA LYS A 28 26.69 2.04 -8.32
C LYS A 28 27.65 1.17 -9.12
N ALA A 29 28.61 1.77 -9.81
CA ALA A 29 29.63 1.06 -10.58
C ALA A 29 30.70 0.38 -9.72
N GLN A 30 30.92 0.86 -8.48
CA GLN A 30 31.94 0.35 -7.55
C GLN A 30 31.34 0.20 -6.13
N PRO A 31 30.45 -0.78 -5.91
CA PRO A 31 29.73 -0.94 -4.64
C PRO A 31 30.65 -1.17 -3.43
N GLU A 32 31.82 -1.78 -3.65
CA GLU A 32 32.83 -2.04 -2.63
C GLU A 32 33.39 -0.76 -1.99
N MET A 33 33.35 0.37 -2.71
CA MET A 33 33.79 1.68 -2.22
C MET A 33 32.64 2.52 -1.65
N ALA A 34 31.42 1.99 -1.58
CA ALA A 34 30.22 2.74 -1.23
C ALA A 34 30.31 3.31 0.20
N SER A 35 30.79 2.54 1.18
CA SER A 35 30.87 2.96 2.59
C SER A 35 31.73 4.21 2.82
N ILE A 36 32.78 4.39 2.01
CA ILE A 36 33.69 5.54 2.08
C ILE A 36 33.11 6.73 1.28
N ARG A 37 32.43 6.45 0.17
CA ARG A 37 31.96 7.49 -0.76
C ARG A 37 30.59 8.08 -0.39
N THR A 38 29.84 7.47 0.53
CA THR A 38 28.56 8.01 1.04
C THR A 38 28.73 9.34 1.76
N ILE A 39 29.85 9.57 2.45
CA ILE A 39 30.15 10.87 3.11
C ILE A 39 30.15 12.00 2.09
N ASN A 40 30.76 11.78 0.92
CA ASN A 40 30.81 12.79 -0.15
C ASN A 40 29.41 13.12 -0.67
N LEU A 41 28.49 12.16 -0.69
CA LEU A 41 27.10 12.42 -1.08
C LEU A 41 26.42 13.36 -0.08
N ALA A 42 26.60 13.14 1.23
CA ALA A 42 26.01 14.01 2.26
C ALA A 42 26.53 15.45 2.14
N VAL A 43 27.83 15.64 1.89
CA VAL A 43 28.41 16.97 1.67
C VAL A 43 27.78 17.64 0.43
N LEU A 44 27.70 16.92 -0.70
CA LEU A 44 27.08 17.45 -1.92
C LEU A 44 25.60 17.78 -1.71
N ALA A 45 24.86 16.95 -0.99
CA ALA A 45 23.45 17.18 -0.69
C ALA A 45 23.24 18.42 0.18
N GLY A 46 24.09 18.66 1.18
CA GLY A 46 24.03 19.86 1.99
C GLY A 46 24.32 21.14 1.19
N GLU A 47 25.24 21.09 0.23
CA GLU A 47 25.45 22.21 -0.71
C GLU A 47 24.24 22.45 -1.62
N ILE A 48 23.62 21.39 -2.15
CA ILE A 48 22.39 21.46 -2.93
C ILE A 48 21.27 22.11 -2.11
N ARG A 49 21.09 21.70 -0.85
CA ARG A 49 20.07 22.27 0.04
C ARG A 49 20.31 23.74 0.33
N LYS A 50 21.55 24.14 0.62
CA LYS A 50 21.90 25.57 0.82
C LYS A 50 21.54 26.41 -0.41
N LEU A 51 21.83 25.92 -1.62
CA LEU A 51 21.48 26.59 -2.87
C LEU A 51 19.97 26.64 -3.11
N ALA A 52 19.25 25.55 -2.82
CA ALA A 52 17.80 25.49 -2.94
C ALA A 52 17.10 26.48 -1.99
N ILE A 53 17.55 26.56 -0.73
CA ILE A 53 17.04 27.54 0.25
C ILE A 53 17.33 28.97 -0.23
N ALA A 54 18.55 29.26 -0.71
CA ALA A 54 18.88 30.57 -1.23
C ALA A 54 17.99 30.98 -2.43
N ILE A 55 17.69 30.04 -3.33
CA ILE A 55 16.74 30.28 -4.44
C ILE A 55 15.32 30.53 -3.90
N HIS A 56 14.87 29.78 -2.89
CA HIS A 56 13.55 29.97 -2.30
C HIS A 56 13.43 31.33 -1.60
N THR A 57 14.43 31.75 -0.82
CA THR A 57 14.45 33.07 -0.17
C THR A 57 14.32 34.21 -1.18
N GLU A 58 14.97 34.10 -2.34
CA GLU A 58 14.96 35.14 -3.38
C GLU A 58 13.72 35.09 -4.29
N ALA A 59 13.16 33.91 -4.54
CA ALA A 59 12.02 33.72 -5.45
C ALA A 59 10.66 33.76 -4.75
N ALA A 60 10.59 33.29 -3.49
CA ALA A 60 9.39 33.19 -2.66
C ALA A 60 8.16 32.59 -3.39
N SER A 61 8.39 31.55 -4.20
CA SER A 61 7.33 30.88 -4.98
C SER A 61 7.10 29.43 -4.54
N THR A 62 5.92 28.90 -4.82
CA THR A 62 5.57 27.48 -4.56
C THR A 62 6.50 26.50 -5.28
N GLN A 63 7.00 26.83 -6.47
CA GLN A 63 7.97 26.00 -7.17
C GLN A 63 9.33 25.99 -6.46
N SER A 64 9.78 27.14 -5.95
CA SER A 64 11.03 27.23 -5.21
C SER A 64 10.98 26.51 -3.86
N ASP A 65 9.80 26.53 -3.21
CA ASP A 65 9.53 25.75 -1.99
C ASP A 65 9.61 24.23 -2.25
N THR A 66 9.01 23.78 -3.37
CA THR A 66 9.11 22.38 -3.81
C THR A 66 10.57 21.94 -4.02
N ILE A 67 11.41 22.80 -4.61
CA ILE A 67 12.84 22.53 -4.80
C ILE A 67 13.55 22.39 -3.44
N ALA A 68 13.22 23.26 -2.48
CA ALA A 68 13.79 23.21 -1.14
C ALA A 68 13.38 21.94 -0.38
N ASP A 69 12.11 21.50 -0.48
CA ASP A 69 11.63 20.25 0.12
C ASP A 69 12.36 19.03 -0.47
N TRP A 70 12.49 18.95 -1.80
CA TRP A 70 13.24 17.85 -2.43
C TRP A 70 14.72 17.84 -2.05
N ALA A 71 15.35 19.01 -1.94
CA ALA A 71 16.73 19.12 -1.50
C ALA A 71 16.91 18.71 -0.03
N ALA A 72 15.94 19.03 0.84
CA ALA A 72 15.91 18.57 2.22
C ALA A 72 15.80 17.04 2.33
N ARG A 73 14.92 16.43 1.53
CA ARG A 73 14.79 14.96 1.46
C ARG A 73 16.06 14.28 0.95
N LEU A 74 16.72 14.88 -0.06
CA LEU A 74 17.99 14.39 -0.58
C LEU A 74 19.08 14.40 0.50
N GLU A 75 19.25 15.51 1.22
CA GLU A 75 20.21 15.61 2.33
C GLU A 75 19.92 14.58 3.41
N ALA A 76 18.67 14.50 3.89
CA ALA A 76 18.28 13.50 4.89
C ALA A 76 18.54 12.06 4.43
N THR A 77 18.36 11.76 3.15
CA THR A 77 18.65 10.44 2.58
C THR A 77 20.16 10.16 2.55
N CYS A 78 20.98 11.14 2.16
CA CYS A 78 22.43 10.98 2.17
C CYS A 78 22.99 10.85 3.60
N GLU A 79 22.47 11.62 4.56
CA GLU A 79 22.84 11.50 5.97
C GLU A 79 22.48 10.14 6.55
N ALA A 80 21.30 9.60 6.23
CA ALA A 80 20.91 8.25 6.62
C ALA A 80 21.89 7.20 6.07
N HIS A 81 22.31 7.32 4.81
CA HIS A 81 23.31 6.41 4.24
C HIS A 81 24.70 6.53 4.89
N VAL A 82 25.11 7.73 5.32
CA VAL A 82 26.36 7.92 6.07
C VAL A 82 26.26 7.22 7.42
N HIS A 83 25.14 7.40 8.13
CA HIS A 83 24.89 6.75 9.41
C HIS A 83 24.89 5.22 9.27
N ASP A 84 24.22 4.68 8.26
CA ASP A 84 24.20 3.24 8.00
C ASP A 84 25.61 2.68 7.71
N ALA A 85 26.42 3.41 6.92
CA ALA A 85 27.78 2.99 6.56
C ALA A 85 28.78 3.02 7.74
N HIS A 86 28.51 3.81 8.77
CA HIS A 86 29.40 4.02 9.93
C HIS A 86 28.78 3.48 11.23
N SER A 87 27.91 2.48 11.13
CA SER A 87 27.27 1.88 12.30
C SER A 87 28.33 1.24 13.21
N ASP A 88 28.46 1.76 14.43
CA ASP A 88 29.26 1.16 15.51
C ASP A 88 28.69 -0.21 15.88
N ASP A 89 29.54 -1.19 16.20
CA ASP A 89 29.14 -2.53 16.64
C ASP A 89 28.17 -2.45 17.83
N ASN A 90 28.36 -1.48 18.74
CA ASN A 90 27.44 -1.23 19.84
C ASN A 90 26.05 -0.79 19.38
N ALA A 91 25.98 0.06 18.34
CA ALA A 91 24.72 0.51 17.77
C ALA A 91 23.98 -0.63 17.07
N VAL A 92 24.72 -1.51 16.37
CA VAL A 92 24.18 -2.73 15.75
C VAL A 92 23.61 -3.67 16.82
N GLU A 93 24.33 -3.90 17.91
CA GLU A 93 23.86 -4.75 19.00
C GLU A 93 22.64 -4.16 19.72
N ALA A 94 22.62 -2.85 19.96
CA ALA A 94 21.45 -2.17 20.52
C ALA A 94 20.22 -2.28 19.60
N LEU A 95 20.41 -2.10 18.28
CA LEU A 95 19.34 -2.26 17.29
C LEU A 95 18.85 -3.72 17.24
N ARG A 96 19.76 -4.69 17.25
CA ARG A 96 19.43 -6.12 17.30
C ARG A 96 18.58 -6.44 18.53
N ALA A 97 18.98 -5.99 19.71
CA ALA A 97 18.22 -6.19 20.95
C ALA A 97 16.81 -5.59 20.86
N LYS A 98 16.69 -4.37 20.31
CA LYS A 98 15.39 -3.72 20.10
C LYS A 98 14.51 -4.49 19.12
N LEU A 99 15.05 -4.96 18.00
CA LEU A 99 14.32 -5.75 17.00
C LEU A 99 13.84 -7.09 17.58
N LEU A 100 14.66 -7.76 18.38
CA LEU A 100 14.26 -8.99 19.09
C LEU A 100 13.13 -8.73 20.08
N SER A 101 13.20 -7.63 20.86
CA SER A 101 12.12 -7.24 21.77
C SER A 101 10.81 -6.94 21.02
N LEU A 102 10.88 -6.22 19.90
CA LEU A 102 9.72 -5.95 19.04
C LEU A 102 9.15 -7.23 18.43
N ARG A 103 10.00 -8.17 17.99
CA ARG A 103 9.58 -9.49 17.52
C ARG A 103 8.77 -10.23 18.57
N GLU A 104 9.27 -10.30 19.81
CA GLU A 104 8.55 -10.99 20.89
C GLU A 104 7.21 -10.33 21.20
N ARG A 105 7.17 -9.00 21.29
CA ARG A 105 5.93 -8.26 21.58
C ARG A 105 4.88 -8.43 20.49
N THR A 106 5.28 -8.29 19.23
CA THR A 106 4.37 -8.44 18.08
C THR A 106 3.87 -9.87 17.94
N ARG A 107 4.74 -10.87 18.16
CA ARG A 107 4.35 -12.27 18.20
C ARG A 107 3.38 -12.54 19.33
N ARG A 108 3.62 -12.00 20.53
CA ARG A 108 2.71 -12.15 21.67
C ARG A 108 1.32 -11.58 21.34
N PHE A 109 1.22 -10.35 20.83
CA PHE A 109 -0.06 -9.80 20.40
C PHE A 109 -0.76 -10.66 19.35
N ALA A 110 -0.03 -11.18 18.36
CA ALA A 110 -0.61 -12.04 17.33
C ALA A 110 -1.17 -13.36 17.89
N PHE A 111 -0.47 -14.00 18.83
CA PHE A 111 -0.85 -15.30 19.38
C PHE A 111 -1.79 -15.22 20.60
N GLU A 112 -1.87 -14.08 21.29
CA GLU A 112 -2.83 -13.87 22.38
C GLU A 112 -4.24 -13.49 21.89
N MET A 113 -4.39 -12.98 20.66
CA MET A 113 -5.70 -12.72 20.06
C MET A 113 -6.50 -14.01 19.90
N ASP A 114 -7.59 -14.19 20.66
CA ASP A 114 -8.49 -15.34 20.54
C ASP A 114 -9.54 -15.13 19.44
N PHE A 115 -9.48 -15.91 18.36
CA PHE A 115 -10.49 -15.86 17.30
C PHE A 115 -11.67 -16.81 17.52
N SER A 116 -11.56 -17.74 18.48
CA SER A 116 -12.53 -18.83 18.66
C SER A 116 -13.91 -18.34 19.05
N PHE A 117 -14.00 -17.26 19.86
CA PHE A 117 -15.28 -16.70 20.29
C PHE A 117 -16.07 -16.04 19.16
N LEU A 118 -15.41 -15.63 18.07
CA LEU A 118 -16.08 -15.06 16.89
C LEU A 118 -16.72 -16.14 15.99
N MET A 119 -16.41 -17.42 16.23
CA MET A 119 -16.92 -18.52 15.43
C MET A 119 -18.40 -18.80 15.74
N ARG A 120 -19.26 -18.70 14.72
CA ARG A 120 -20.63 -19.21 14.78
C ARG A 120 -20.64 -20.70 14.49
N LYS A 121 -20.79 -21.51 15.54
CA LYS A 121 -20.65 -22.98 15.48
C LYS A 121 -21.59 -23.63 14.47
N GLU A 122 -22.82 -23.13 14.36
CA GLU A 122 -23.85 -23.69 13.47
C GLU A 122 -23.52 -23.43 11.99
N ARG A 123 -22.94 -22.27 11.69
CA ARG A 123 -22.57 -21.87 10.32
C ARG A 123 -21.15 -22.27 9.94
N LYS A 124 -20.31 -22.57 10.93
CA LYS A 124 -18.86 -22.81 10.79
C LYS A 124 -18.14 -21.64 10.10
N LEU A 125 -18.60 -20.42 10.38
CA LEU A 125 -18.09 -19.16 9.84
C LEU A 125 -17.82 -18.16 10.95
N LEU A 126 -16.92 -17.22 10.69
CA LEU A 126 -16.66 -16.11 11.58
C LEU A 126 -17.78 -15.08 11.48
N SER A 127 -18.28 -14.64 12.64
CA SER A 127 -19.09 -13.44 12.77
C SER A 127 -18.30 -12.22 12.31
N ILE A 128 -18.98 -11.23 11.71
CA ILE A 128 -18.31 -9.97 11.31
C ILE A 128 -17.89 -9.12 12.51
N GLY A 129 -18.47 -9.36 13.68
CA GLY A 129 -18.16 -8.63 14.90
C GLY A 129 -18.80 -9.23 16.15
N TYR A 130 -18.48 -8.61 17.28
CA TYR A 130 -19.05 -8.90 18.60
C TYR A 130 -19.45 -7.58 19.26
N ARG A 131 -20.70 -7.47 19.66
CA ARG A 131 -21.28 -6.32 20.35
C ARG A 131 -21.02 -6.49 21.84
N VAL A 132 -20.10 -5.69 22.39
CA VAL A 132 -19.62 -5.82 23.78
C VAL A 132 -20.73 -5.56 24.79
N GLU A 133 -21.53 -4.51 24.59
CA GLU A 133 -22.62 -4.13 25.51
C GLU A 133 -23.72 -5.20 25.58
N GLU A 134 -24.02 -5.83 24.44
CA GLU A 134 -25.06 -6.86 24.32
C GLU A 134 -24.52 -8.28 24.57
N HIS A 135 -23.20 -8.41 24.75
CA HIS A 135 -22.48 -9.67 24.85
C HIS A 135 -22.81 -10.67 23.72
N GLN A 136 -23.05 -10.16 22.50
CA GLN A 136 -23.60 -10.95 21.39
C GLN A 136 -22.75 -10.87 20.13
N LEU A 137 -22.62 -11.99 19.42
CA LEU A 137 -22.10 -11.99 18.05
C LEU A 137 -23.05 -11.27 17.09
N ASP A 138 -22.49 -10.54 16.12
CA ASP A 138 -23.24 -10.06 14.96
C ASP A 138 -23.84 -11.23 14.17
N GLU A 139 -25.07 -11.09 13.67
CA GLU A 139 -25.75 -12.15 12.92
C GLU A 139 -25.11 -12.43 11.55
N SER A 140 -24.43 -11.44 11.00
CA SER A 140 -23.74 -11.51 9.71
C SER A 140 -22.41 -12.24 9.88
N CYS A 141 -22.01 -12.95 8.82
CA CYS A 141 -20.75 -13.68 8.78
C CYS A 141 -19.89 -13.23 7.60
N TYR A 142 -18.58 -13.38 7.76
CA TYR A 142 -17.69 -13.45 6.59
C TYR A 142 -17.83 -14.83 5.96
N ASP A 143 -18.57 -14.89 4.86
CA ASP A 143 -18.98 -16.12 4.21
C ASP A 143 -18.39 -16.31 2.81
N LEU A 144 -17.53 -15.40 2.32
CA LEU A 144 -16.92 -15.49 0.99
C LEU A 144 -15.41 -15.71 1.07
N LEU A 145 -14.91 -16.61 0.21
CA LEU A 145 -13.47 -16.82 0.06
C LEU A 145 -12.80 -15.60 -0.61
N ALA A 146 -13.49 -14.94 -1.53
CA ALA A 146 -13.03 -13.70 -2.15
C ALA A 146 -13.36 -12.49 -1.24
N SER A 147 -12.66 -12.41 -0.12
CA SER A 147 -12.71 -11.30 0.83
C SER A 147 -11.35 -11.10 1.49
N GLU A 148 -11.10 -9.89 1.98
CA GLU A 148 -10.02 -9.53 2.90
C GLU A 148 -10.00 -10.40 4.16
N ALA A 149 -11.18 -10.79 4.66
CA ALA A 149 -11.33 -11.57 5.89
C ALA A 149 -10.74 -12.99 5.78
N ARG A 150 -10.46 -13.48 4.57
CA ARG A 150 -9.77 -14.76 4.36
C ARG A 150 -8.39 -14.81 5.06
N LEU A 151 -7.75 -13.65 5.26
CA LEU A 151 -6.49 -13.56 6.02
C LEU A 151 -6.69 -13.98 7.47
N THR A 152 -7.74 -13.46 8.11
CA THR A 152 -8.14 -13.83 9.47
C THR A 152 -8.46 -15.30 9.55
N SER A 153 -9.26 -15.82 8.60
CA SER A 153 -9.56 -17.25 8.51
C SER A 153 -8.30 -18.11 8.41
N LEU A 154 -7.36 -17.75 7.52
CA LEU A 154 -6.10 -18.49 7.35
C LEU A 154 -5.27 -18.47 8.63
N PHE A 155 -5.08 -17.29 9.23
CA PHE A 155 -4.26 -17.15 10.42
C PHE A 155 -4.86 -17.89 11.62
N ALA A 156 -6.17 -17.74 11.85
CA ALA A 156 -6.86 -18.39 12.97
C ALA A 156 -6.87 -19.93 12.85
N ILE A 157 -6.97 -20.47 11.63
CA ILE A 157 -6.79 -21.91 11.37
C ILE A 157 -5.34 -22.34 11.65
N ALA A 158 -4.36 -21.60 11.12
CA ALA A 158 -2.94 -21.92 11.30
C ALA A 158 -2.51 -21.84 12.77
N LYS A 159 -3.10 -20.93 13.53
CA LYS A 159 -2.89 -20.77 14.98
C LYS A 159 -3.55 -21.90 15.79
N GLY A 160 -4.63 -22.48 15.29
CA GLY A 160 -5.39 -23.56 15.94
C GLY A 160 -6.67 -23.10 16.67
N ASP A 161 -7.05 -21.82 16.53
CA ASP A 161 -8.28 -21.28 17.14
C ASP A 161 -9.54 -21.76 16.40
N LEU A 162 -9.43 -22.02 15.09
CA LEU A 162 -10.53 -22.46 14.25
C LEU A 162 -10.22 -23.80 13.59
N PRO A 163 -11.22 -24.68 13.39
CA PRO A 163 -11.03 -25.92 12.69
C PRO A 163 -10.84 -25.68 11.18
N THR A 164 -10.08 -26.55 10.51
CA THR A 164 -9.79 -26.45 9.07
C THR A 164 -11.04 -26.45 8.19
N GLU A 165 -12.14 -27.07 8.66
CA GLU A 165 -13.43 -27.07 7.98
C GLU A 165 -13.98 -25.65 7.72
N HIS A 166 -13.63 -24.67 8.55
CA HIS A 166 -14.03 -23.26 8.37
C HIS A 166 -13.67 -22.77 6.96
N TRP A 167 -12.47 -23.08 6.48
CA TRP A 167 -11.99 -22.66 5.15
C TRP A 167 -12.88 -23.18 4.02
N PHE A 168 -13.41 -24.39 4.17
CA PHE A 168 -14.24 -25.02 3.15
C PHE A 168 -15.66 -24.47 3.16
N HIS A 169 -16.14 -23.93 4.28
CA HIS A 169 -17.45 -23.26 4.39
C HIS A 169 -17.46 -21.85 3.77
N LEU A 170 -16.29 -21.24 3.54
CA LEU A 170 -16.22 -20.00 2.77
C LEU A 170 -16.75 -20.22 1.35
N GLY A 171 -17.81 -19.50 1.00
CA GLY A 171 -18.47 -19.49 -0.29
C GLY A 171 -17.53 -19.15 -1.43
N ARG A 172 -17.75 -19.83 -2.56
CA ARG A 172 -16.96 -19.67 -3.79
C ARG A 172 -17.87 -19.37 -4.98
N PRO A 173 -18.75 -18.35 -4.91
CA PRO A 173 -19.58 -18.00 -6.05
C PRO A 173 -18.68 -17.53 -7.21
N ILE A 174 -18.95 -18.03 -8.42
CA ILE A 174 -18.13 -17.76 -9.61
C ILE A 174 -18.92 -16.90 -10.59
N VAL A 175 -18.26 -15.92 -11.18
CA VAL A 175 -18.73 -15.14 -12.34
C VAL A 175 -17.83 -15.40 -13.53
N GLU A 176 -18.41 -15.34 -14.72
CA GLU A 176 -17.69 -15.46 -15.99
C GLU A 176 -17.11 -14.10 -16.42
N ILE A 177 -15.82 -14.09 -16.76
CA ILE A 177 -15.10 -12.94 -17.32
C ILE A 177 -14.39 -13.40 -18.59
N GLY A 178 -14.99 -13.12 -19.75
CA GLY A 178 -14.56 -13.71 -21.02
C GLY A 178 -14.85 -15.22 -21.01
N PHE A 179 -13.84 -16.06 -21.20
CA PHE A 179 -13.97 -17.53 -21.15
C PHE A 179 -13.40 -18.14 -19.86
N LYS A 180 -13.28 -17.35 -18.78
CA LYS A 180 -12.69 -17.78 -17.51
C LYS A 180 -13.58 -17.42 -16.33
N GLY A 181 -13.57 -18.25 -15.29
CA GLY A 181 -14.26 -17.98 -14.02
C GLY A 181 -13.41 -17.20 -13.04
N ALA A 182 -14.01 -16.22 -12.36
CA ALA A 182 -13.46 -15.51 -11.22
C ALA A 182 -14.40 -15.62 -10.02
N LEU A 183 -13.87 -15.66 -8.80
CA LEU A 183 -14.70 -15.62 -7.60
C LEU A 183 -15.33 -14.23 -7.44
N MET A 184 -16.57 -14.18 -6.96
CA MET A 184 -17.24 -12.94 -6.58
C MET A 184 -17.01 -12.61 -5.11
N SER A 185 -16.80 -11.33 -4.80
CA SER A 185 -16.75 -10.77 -3.45
C SER A 185 -18.11 -10.19 -3.05
N TRP A 186 -18.21 -9.61 -1.85
CA TRP A 186 -19.47 -9.02 -1.42
C TRP A 186 -19.76 -7.75 -2.21
N SER A 187 -18.79 -6.86 -2.29
CA SER A 187 -18.96 -5.53 -2.89
C SER A 187 -18.33 -5.37 -4.27
N GLY A 188 -17.57 -6.35 -4.76
CA GLY A 188 -16.80 -6.20 -6.00
C GLY A 188 -15.68 -5.15 -5.89
N SER A 189 -15.32 -4.74 -4.67
CA SER A 189 -14.25 -3.78 -4.42
C SER A 189 -12.90 -4.45 -4.67
N MET A 190 -11.98 -3.74 -5.33
CA MET A 190 -10.72 -4.36 -5.73
C MET A 190 -9.84 -4.78 -4.53
N PHE A 191 -9.93 -4.08 -3.38
CA PHE A 191 -9.15 -4.45 -2.19
C PHE A 191 -9.50 -5.82 -1.61
N GLU A 192 -10.78 -6.25 -1.68
CA GLU A 192 -11.23 -7.58 -1.20
C GLU A 192 -10.44 -8.72 -1.84
N TYR A 193 -9.95 -8.49 -3.07
CA TYR A 193 -9.17 -9.44 -3.85
C TYR A 193 -7.66 -9.25 -3.69
N LEU A 194 -7.18 -8.01 -3.69
CA LEU A 194 -5.76 -7.69 -3.86
C LEU A 194 -5.01 -7.36 -2.58
N MET A 195 -5.72 -7.11 -1.47
CA MET A 195 -5.09 -6.94 -0.17
C MET A 195 -4.55 -8.27 0.41
N PRO A 196 -5.28 -9.41 0.36
CA PRO A 196 -4.76 -10.67 0.89
C PRO A 196 -3.41 -11.13 0.31
N PRO A 197 -3.16 -11.06 -1.01
CA PRO A 197 -1.87 -11.45 -1.60
C PRO A 197 -0.63 -10.68 -1.11
N LEU A 198 -0.79 -9.53 -0.45
CA LEU A 198 0.34 -8.81 0.15
C LEU A 198 1.03 -9.61 1.26
N VAL A 199 0.27 -10.46 1.95
CA VAL A 199 0.73 -11.22 3.12
C VAL A 199 0.59 -12.72 2.90
N MET A 200 -0.48 -13.14 2.24
CA MET A 200 -0.77 -14.54 1.95
C MET A 200 -0.22 -14.94 0.58
N LYS A 201 0.69 -15.91 0.55
CA LYS A 201 1.21 -16.45 -0.72
C LYS A 201 0.13 -17.29 -1.42
N GLU A 202 -0.43 -16.74 -2.50
CA GLU A 202 -1.34 -17.46 -3.37
C GLU A 202 -0.57 -18.23 -4.47
N ALA A 203 -0.85 -19.52 -4.62
CA ALA A 203 -0.20 -20.34 -5.65
C ALA A 203 -0.54 -19.84 -7.06
N GLN A 204 0.47 -19.74 -7.93
CA GLN A 204 0.25 -19.40 -9.34
C GLN A 204 -0.65 -20.45 -10.00
N GLY A 205 -1.61 -19.99 -10.80
CA GLY A 205 -2.60 -20.89 -11.44
C GLY A 205 -3.75 -21.33 -10.54
N SER A 206 -3.73 -21.01 -9.24
CA SER A 206 -4.89 -21.23 -8.36
C SER A 206 -6.07 -20.35 -8.75
N ILE A 207 -7.28 -20.74 -8.31
CA ILE A 207 -8.49 -19.95 -8.52
C ILE A 207 -8.39 -18.54 -7.92
N LEU A 208 -7.69 -18.37 -6.80
CA LEU A 208 -7.46 -17.06 -6.17
C LEU A 208 -6.55 -16.19 -7.05
N ASN A 209 -5.40 -16.73 -7.48
CA ASN A 209 -4.48 -16.01 -8.35
C ASN A 209 -5.13 -15.64 -9.69
N GLN A 210 -5.92 -16.56 -10.26
CA GLN A 210 -6.69 -16.31 -11.47
C GLN A 210 -7.73 -15.22 -11.25
N THR A 211 -8.49 -15.28 -10.15
CA THR A 211 -9.48 -14.26 -9.77
C THR A 211 -8.82 -12.90 -9.72
N SER A 212 -7.75 -12.71 -8.94
CA SER A 212 -7.04 -11.42 -8.81
C SER A 212 -6.66 -10.82 -10.17
N LYS A 213 -6.11 -11.63 -11.09
CA LYS A 213 -5.76 -11.18 -12.45
C LYS A 213 -6.99 -10.82 -13.30
N LEU A 214 -8.09 -11.57 -13.19
CA LEU A 214 -9.32 -11.30 -13.95
C LEU A 214 -10.05 -10.06 -13.43
N ILE A 215 -10.08 -9.84 -12.11
CA ILE A 215 -10.66 -8.65 -11.50
C ILE A 215 -9.94 -7.39 -11.99
N ILE A 216 -8.60 -7.38 -12.00
CA ILE A 216 -7.80 -6.25 -12.54
C ILE A 216 -8.18 -5.97 -14.00
N ARG A 217 -8.26 -7.01 -14.84
CA ARG A 217 -8.65 -6.84 -16.25
C ARG A 217 -10.05 -6.25 -16.38
N ARG A 218 -11.01 -6.73 -15.58
CA ARG A 218 -12.37 -6.21 -15.60
C ARG A 218 -12.44 -4.75 -15.11
N GLN A 219 -11.66 -4.39 -14.10
CA GLN A 219 -11.51 -3.02 -13.60
C GLN A 219 -10.97 -2.10 -14.70
N ILE A 220 -9.91 -2.50 -15.40
CA ILE A 220 -9.36 -1.74 -16.55
C ILE A 220 -10.42 -1.57 -17.65
N GLN A 221 -11.13 -2.65 -18.01
CA GLN A 221 -12.19 -2.58 -19.03
C GLN A 221 -13.33 -1.64 -18.62
N TYR A 222 -13.74 -1.69 -17.35
CA TYR A 222 -14.81 -0.84 -16.85
C TYR A 222 -14.41 0.63 -16.75
N GLY A 223 -13.18 0.93 -16.30
CA GLY A 223 -12.64 2.30 -16.33
C GLY A 223 -12.62 2.86 -17.76
N ARG A 224 -12.13 2.07 -18.73
CA ARG A 224 -12.13 2.44 -20.15
C ARG A 224 -13.53 2.69 -20.70
N SER A 225 -14.52 1.85 -20.39
CA SER A 225 -15.89 2.04 -20.89
C SER A 225 -16.58 3.28 -20.31
N LYS A 226 -16.09 3.78 -19.17
CA LYS A 226 -16.52 5.02 -18.52
C LYS A 226 -15.63 6.22 -18.82
N ASN A 227 -14.55 6.03 -19.58
CA ASN A 227 -13.53 7.04 -19.86
C ASN A 227 -12.92 7.68 -18.58
N VAL A 228 -12.63 6.84 -17.58
CA VAL A 228 -11.99 7.23 -16.31
C VAL A 228 -10.85 6.26 -15.96
N PRO A 229 -9.91 6.64 -15.07
CA PRO A 229 -8.94 5.68 -14.53
C PRO A 229 -9.65 4.49 -13.86
N TRP A 230 -8.97 3.35 -13.77
CA TRP A 230 -9.46 2.18 -13.03
C TRP A 230 -8.94 2.17 -11.58
N GLY A 231 -9.46 1.24 -10.78
CA GLY A 231 -9.15 1.14 -9.35
C GLY A 231 -10.36 1.44 -8.46
N ILE A 232 -11.54 0.91 -8.81
CA ILE A 232 -12.75 1.09 -8.00
C ILE A 232 -12.65 0.18 -6.77
N SER A 233 -12.74 0.81 -5.60
CA SER A 233 -12.67 0.14 -4.31
C SER A 233 -13.35 1.00 -3.25
N GLU A 234 -13.67 0.40 -2.12
CA GLU A 234 -14.22 1.09 -0.95
C GLU A 234 -13.36 2.31 -0.55
N ALA A 235 -14.03 3.46 -0.37
CA ALA A 235 -13.39 4.74 -0.11
C ALA A 235 -14.39 5.78 0.42
N ALA A 236 -13.85 6.88 0.97
CA ALA A 236 -14.61 8.10 1.15
C ALA A 236 -14.89 8.78 -0.21
N TYR A 237 -16.01 9.46 -0.34
CA TYR A 237 -16.43 10.12 -1.58
C TYR A 237 -17.12 11.46 -1.32
N ASN A 238 -17.40 12.24 -2.38
CA ASN A 238 -17.84 13.63 -2.30
C ASN A 238 -19.29 13.85 -1.79
N ALA A 239 -19.93 12.85 -1.18
CA ALA A 239 -21.11 13.11 -0.35
C ALA A 239 -20.66 13.56 1.04
N ARG A 240 -21.41 14.47 1.65
CA ARG A 240 -21.11 14.98 2.99
C ARG A 240 -22.37 14.94 3.85
N ASP A 241 -22.21 14.72 5.15
CA ASP A 241 -23.29 14.91 6.12
C ASP A 241 -23.47 16.40 6.48
N ARG A 242 -24.37 16.67 7.44
CA ARG A 242 -24.65 18.03 7.92
C ARG A 242 -23.43 18.71 8.56
N GLU A 243 -22.45 17.95 9.00
CA GLU A 243 -21.21 18.43 9.62
C GLU A 243 -20.08 18.60 8.60
N LEU A 244 -20.38 18.43 7.30
CA LEU A 244 -19.43 18.49 6.18
C LEU A 244 -18.41 17.34 6.18
N THR A 245 -18.68 16.25 6.91
CA THR A 245 -17.83 15.06 6.92
C THR A 245 -18.09 14.22 5.68
N TYR A 246 -17.04 13.90 4.93
CA TYR A 246 -17.13 13.03 3.76
C TYR A 246 -17.65 11.65 4.13
N GLN A 247 -18.59 11.15 3.33
CA GLN A 247 -19.21 9.86 3.57
C GLN A 247 -18.34 8.74 3.00
N TYR A 248 -18.42 7.57 3.62
CA TYR A 248 -17.67 6.37 3.26
C TYR A 248 -18.63 5.27 2.81
N THR A 249 -18.29 4.57 1.73
CA THR A 249 -19.08 3.44 1.26
C THR A 249 -18.25 2.50 0.40
N ASN A 250 -18.79 1.29 0.21
CA ASN A 250 -18.19 0.28 -0.65
C ASN A 250 -18.54 0.52 -2.13
N PHE A 251 -17.51 0.61 -2.95
CA PHE A 251 -17.60 0.77 -4.39
C PHE A 251 -16.96 -0.41 -5.08
N GLY A 252 -17.63 -0.96 -6.08
CA GLY A 252 -17.10 -2.05 -6.88
C GLY A 252 -17.60 -2.03 -8.30
N VAL A 253 -17.00 -2.87 -9.14
CA VAL A 253 -17.42 -3.00 -10.52
C VAL A 253 -18.67 -3.88 -10.60
N PRO A 254 -19.72 -3.49 -11.37
CA PRO A 254 -20.89 -4.35 -11.59
C PRO A 254 -20.53 -5.72 -12.18
N GLY A 255 -21.13 -6.78 -11.61
CA GLY A 255 -20.76 -8.19 -11.87
C GLY A 255 -19.57 -8.68 -11.04
N LEU A 256 -18.89 -7.77 -10.34
CA LEU A 256 -17.87 -7.92 -9.30
C LEU A 256 -18.33 -8.57 -8.01
N GLY A 257 -19.54 -8.23 -7.58
CA GLY A 257 -20.00 -8.55 -6.25
C GLY A 257 -21.48 -8.84 -6.19
N LEU A 258 -21.86 -9.45 -5.07
CA LEU A 258 -23.23 -9.85 -4.77
C LEU A 258 -24.13 -8.65 -4.41
N LYS A 259 -23.53 -7.56 -3.88
CA LYS A 259 -24.27 -6.35 -3.52
C LYS A 259 -24.94 -5.73 -4.75
N ARG A 260 -26.23 -5.40 -4.61
CA ARG A 260 -26.99 -4.67 -5.64
C ARG A 260 -26.57 -3.20 -5.67
N GLY A 261 -26.69 -2.57 -6.84
CA GLY A 261 -26.48 -1.12 -6.98
C GLY A 261 -25.03 -0.67 -7.13
N LEU A 262 -24.06 -1.59 -7.24
CA LEU A 262 -22.63 -1.26 -7.43
C LEU A 262 -22.35 -0.35 -8.63
N GLY A 263 -23.21 -0.35 -9.65
CA GLY A 263 -23.06 0.48 -10.84
C GLY A 263 -23.58 1.91 -10.71
N GLN A 264 -24.19 2.27 -9.58
CA GLN A 264 -24.83 3.59 -9.40
C GLN A 264 -23.82 4.71 -9.25
N ASN A 265 -22.67 4.44 -8.61
CA ASN A 265 -21.62 5.41 -8.37
C ASN A 265 -20.27 4.85 -8.86
N THR A 266 -19.48 5.68 -9.52
CA THR A 266 -18.12 5.32 -9.96
C THR A 266 -17.12 6.19 -9.22
N VAL A 267 -16.47 5.62 -8.22
CA VAL A 267 -15.43 6.28 -7.41
C VAL A 267 -14.13 5.53 -7.59
N ILE A 268 -13.08 6.27 -7.98
CA ILE A 268 -11.74 5.71 -8.15
C ILE A 268 -10.97 5.89 -6.85
N ALA A 269 -10.43 4.80 -6.35
CA ALA A 269 -9.59 4.77 -5.15
C ALA A 269 -8.15 4.45 -5.58
N PRO A 270 -7.25 5.45 -5.69
CA PRO A 270 -5.91 5.26 -6.26
C PRO A 270 -5.09 4.15 -5.58
N TYR A 271 -5.27 3.95 -4.27
CA TYR A 271 -4.60 2.87 -3.53
C TYR A 271 -4.89 1.48 -4.12
N ALA A 272 -6.07 1.30 -4.71
CA ALA A 272 -6.46 0.03 -5.28
C ALA A 272 -5.59 -0.30 -6.50
N THR A 273 -5.35 0.67 -7.38
CA THR A 273 -4.41 0.54 -8.51
C THR A 273 -2.99 0.24 -8.04
N VAL A 274 -2.57 0.82 -6.91
CA VAL A 274 -1.28 0.51 -6.27
C VAL A 274 -1.23 -0.96 -5.82
N LEU A 275 -2.29 -1.49 -5.19
CA LEU A 275 -2.38 -2.91 -4.83
C LEU A 275 -2.23 -3.83 -6.06
N ALA A 276 -2.75 -3.42 -7.22
CA ALA A 276 -2.65 -4.16 -8.47
C ALA A 276 -1.24 -4.17 -9.08
N ALA A 277 -0.33 -3.30 -8.64
CA ALA A 277 1.05 -3.27 -9.15
C ALA A 277 1.82 -4.58 -8.87
N GLN A 278 1.38 -5.36 -7.87
CA GLN A 278 1.88 -6.72 -7.59
C GLN A 278 1.65 -7.70 -8.76
N PHE A 279 0.69 -7.41 -9.64
CA PHE A 279 0.28 -8.28 -10.73
C PHE A 279 0.52 -7.66 -12.11
N THR A 280 0.26 -6.35 -12.26
CA THR A 280 0.32 -5.61 -13.53
C THR A 280 1.00 -4.25 -13.34
N PRO A 281 2.32 -4.21 -13.03
CA PRO A 281 3.00 -3.00 -12.62
C PRO A 281 3.01 -1.91 -13.71
N ARG A 282 3.12 -2.30 -14.98
CA ARG A 282 3.16 -1.34 -16.10
C ARG A 282 1.82 -0.61 -16.24
N GLU A 283 0.72 -1.35 -16.23
CA GLU A 283 -0.63 -0.81 -16.32
C GLU A 283 -0.99 0.02 -15.08
N SER A 284 -0.54 -0.40 -13.89
CA SER A 284 -0.75 0.37 -12.65
C SER A 284 -0.03 1.71 -12.64
N VAL A 285 1.19 1.79 -13.20
CA VAL A 285 1.95 3.05 -13.31
C VAL A 285 1.37 3.97 -14.38
N GLN A 286 0.80 3.42 -15.46
CA GLN A 286 0.22 4.20 -16.54
C GLN A 286 -1.14 4.82 -16.20
N ASN A 287 -1.92 4.17 -15.33
CA ASN A 287 -3.29 4.57 -14.97
C ASN A 287 -3.36 5.92 -14.23
#